data_AF-A0A5Q2NRX0-F1
#
_entry.id   AF-A0A5Q2NRX0-F1
#
_cell.length_a   1.000
_cell.length_b   1.000
_cell.length_c   1.000
_cell.angle_alpha   90.00
_cell.angle_beta   90.00
_cell.angle_gamma   90.00
#
_symmetry.space_group_name_H-M   'P 1'
#
loop_
_entity.id
_entity.type
_entity.pdbx_description
1 polymer ?
#
loop_
_entity_poly.entity_id
_entity_poly.type
_entity_poly.pdbx_seq_one_letter_code
_entity_poly.pdbx_strand_id
1 'polypeptide(L)'
;MRARGGFPDIRVRLPEEQFPPPSNSRSRDELQQGLEELAGRIPAAGGSDGDIGAAPGGRIEHGWFGWLDAREWLELAGMHFRHHLRQQRELEQFLSKEGSL
;
A
#
# COMPACT_ATOMS: atom_id res chain seq x y z
N MET A 1 -2.37 -8.51 -14.09
CA MET A 1 -2.60 -8.33 -12.64
C MET A 1 -3.77 -7.36 -12.39
N ARG A 2 -4.95 -7.63 -12.97
CA ARG A 2 -6.20 -6.91 -12.70
C ARG A 2 -7.34 -7.92 -12.74
N ALA A 3 -7.43 -8.75 -11.70
CA ALA A 3 -8.66 -9.47 -11.39
C ALA A 3 -9.23 -8.82 -10.12
N ARG A 4 -10.28 -8.00 -10.29
CA ARG A 4 -11.12 -7.46 -9.20
C ARG A 4 -10.44 -6.53 -8.17
N GLY A 5 -9.47 -5.72 -8.59
CA GLY A 5 -8.93 -4.63 -7.75
C GLY A 5 -8.26 -5.07 -6.44
N GLY A 6 -7.88 -6.35 -6.34
CA GLY A 6 -7.19 -6.91 -5.19
C GLY A 6 -5.79 -7.38 -5.55
N PHE A 7 -4.83 -7.16 -4.64
CA PHE A 7 -3.56 -7.87 -4.68
C PHE A 7 -3.82 -9.37 -4.46
N PRO A 8 -3.20 -10.29 -5.22
CA PRO A 8 -3.42 -11.71 -5.04
C PRO A 8 -3.11 -12.14 -3.60
N ASP A 9 -3.87 -13.10 -3.10
CA ASP A 9 -3.69 -13.67 -1.76
C ASP A 9 -2.55 -14.67 -1.72
N ILE A 10 -1.36 -14.20 -2.07
CA ILE A 10 -0.13 -14.97 -2.11
C ILE A 10 0.97 -14.17 -1.42
N ARG A 11 1.89 -14.89 -0.78
CA ARG A 11 3.14 -14.30 -0.28
C ARG A 11 4.06 -14.07 -1.48
N VAL A 12 4.25 -12.80 -1.84
CA VAL A 12 5.20 -12.42 -2.88
C VAL A 12 6.58 -12.33 -2.24
N ARG A 13 7.48 -13.23 -2.66
CA ARG A 13 8.90 -13.14 -2.29
C ARG A 13 9.64 -12.43 -3.41
N LEU A 14 10.31 -11.34 -3.07
CA LEU A 14 11.10 -10.56 -4.01
C LEU A 14 12.59 -10.90 -3.86
N PRO A 15 13.37 -10.83 -4.96
CA PRO A 15 14.82 -10.91 -4.87
C PRO A 15 15.36 -9.78 -3.99
N GLU A 16 16.15 -10.12 -2.97
CA GLU A 16 16.67 -9.17 -1.99
C GLU A 16 17.61 -8.13 -2.63
N GLU A 17 18.28 -8.51 -3.72
CA GLU A 17 19.20 -7.62 -4.46
C GLU A 17 18.47 -6.44 -5.11
N GLN A 18 17.19 -6.62 -5.45
CA GLN A 18 16.36 -5.61 -6.09
C GLN A 18 15.39 -4.95 -5.10
N PHE A 19 15.03 -5.65 -4.02
CA PHE A 19 14.04 -5.22 -3.04
C PHE A 19 14.57 -5.53 -1.63
N PRO A 20 15.52 -4.72 -1.12
CA PRO A 20 16.03 -4.91 0.22
C PRO A 20 14.89 -4.82 1.25
N PRO A 21 15.01 -5.55 2.38
CA PRO A 21 13.99 -5.52 3.41
C PRO A 21 13.78 -4.07 3.91
N PRO A 22 12.54 -3.70 4.30
CA PRO A 22 12.27 -2.38 4.83
C PRO A 22 13.11 -2.12 6.08
N SER A 23 13.59 -0.88 6.22
CA SER A 23 14.29 -0.45 7.43
C SER A 23 13.34 -0.45 8.62
N ASN A 24 13.70 -1.18 9.67
CA ASN A 24 13.00 -1.18 10.96
C ASN A 24 13.61 -0.17 11.95
N SER A 25 14.25 0.89 11.44
CA SER A 25 14.93 1.89 12.28
C SER A 25 13.97 2.86 13.00
N ARG A 26 12.73 2.97 12.54
CA ARG A 26 11.71 3.83 13.15
C ARG A 26 10.93 3.07 14.21
N SER A 27 10.57 3.77 15.28
CA SER A 27 9.69 3.25 16.32
C SER A 27 8.26 3.04 15.79
N ARG A 28 7.50 2.20 16.50
CA ARG A 28 6.08 1.97 16.21
C ARG A 28 5.28 3.28 16.20
N ASP A 29 5.55 4.17 17.14
CA ASP A 29 4.78 5.41 17.30
C ASP A 29 5.09 6.40 16.18
N GLU A 30 6.35 6.51 15.74
CA GLU A 30 6.72 7.30 14.55
C GLU A 30 6.05 6.77 13.28
N LEU A 31 5.97 5.45 13.12
CA LEU A 31 5.28 4.83 11.99
C LEU A 31 3.77 5.09 12.03
N GLN A 32 3.16 4.98 13.21
CA GLN A 32 1.73 5.25 13.41
C GLN A 32 1.38 6.70 13.07
N GLN A 33 2.16 7.66 13.59
CA GLN A 33 1.98 9.08 13.29
C GLN A 33 2.08 9.36 11.78
N GLY A 34 3.07 8.79 11.11
CA GLY A 34 3.21 8.96 9.66
C GLY A 34 2.04 8.41 8.85
N LEU A 35 1.40 7.33 9.31
CA LEU A 35 0.20 6.79 8.67
C LEU A 35 -1.02 7.69 8.89
N GLU A 36 -1.16 8.29 10.08
CA GLU A 36 -2.23 9.24 10.39
C GLU A 36 -2.11 10.52 9.56
N GLU A 37 -0.90 11.06 9.44
CA GLU A 37 -0.60 12.20 8.57
C GLU A 37 -0.91 11.90 7.10
N LEU A 38 -0.53 10.71 6.62
CA LEU A 38 -0.86 10.27 5.26
C LEU A 38 -2.38 10.19 5.06
N ALA A 39 -3.12 9.61 6.01
CA ALA A 39 -4.57 9.50 5.94
C ALA A 39 -5.25 10.88 5.86
N GLY A 40 -4.74 11.87 6.60
CA GLY A 40 -5.24 13.26 6.53
C GLY A 40 -5.03 13.94 5.18
N ARG A 41 -4.06 13.49 4.37
CA ARG A 41 -3.74 14.05 3.05
C ARG A 41 -4.53 13.42 1.90
N ILE A 42 -5.09 12.22 2.09
CA ILE A 42 -5.85 11.51 1.06
C ILE A 42 -7.07 12.30 0.57
N PRO A 43 -7.90 12.92 1.44
CA PRO A 43 -9.02 13.74 0.97
C PRO A 43 -8.59 14.94 0.10
N ALA A 44 -7.45 15.55 0.44
CA ALA A 44 -6.88 16.65 -0.34
C ALA A 44 -6.32 16.19 -1.69
N ALA A 45 -5.78 14.97 -1.76
CA ALA A 45 -5.32 14.34 -3.00
C ALA A 45 -6.47 13.81 -3.86
N GLY A 46 -7.62 13.52 -3.26
CA GLY A 46 -8.81 12.92 -3.87
C GLY A 46 -9.65 13.89 -4.71
N GLY A 47 -9.42 15.20 -4.63
CA GLY A 47 -10.09 16.23 -5.46
C GLY A 47 -11.62 16.16 -5.44
N SER A 48 -12.29 16.98 -6.25
CA SER A 48 -13.67 16.69 -6.65
C SER A 48 -13.65 15.63 -7.74
N ASP A 49 -14.49 14.60 -7.64
CA ASP A 49 -14.54 13.41 -8.52
C ASP A 49 -14.53 13.70 -10.05
N GLY A 50 -14.79 14.95 -10.47
CA GLY A 50 -14.79 15.38 -11.87
C GLY A 50 -13.42 15.64 -12.51
N ASP A 51 -12.35 15.92 -11.76
CA ASP A 51 -11.05 16.38 -12.32
C ASP A 51 -9.86 15.44 -12.07
N ILE A 52 -10.03 14.42 -11.22
CA ILE A 52 -8.95 13.49 -10.85
C ILE A 52 -8.66 12.54 -12.02
N GLY A 53 -7.50 12.74 -12.65
CA GLY A 53 -7.02 11.93 -13.78
C GLY A 53 -7.29 12.53 -15.17
N ALA A 54 -8.02 13.65 -15.25
CA ALA A 54 -8.32 14.32 -16.53
C ALA A 54 -7.21 15.29 -17.01
N ALA A 55 -6.21 15.57 -16.17
CA ALA A 55 -5.10 16.46 -16.52
C ALA A 55 -4.23 15.88 -17.67
N PRO A 56 -4.03 16.61 -18.77
CA PRO A 56 -3.12 16.20 -19.84
C PRO A 56 -1.70 15.96 -19.30
N GLY A 57 -1.14 14.77 -19.54
CA GLY A 57 0.18 14.39 -19.03
C GLY A 57 0.23 13.95 -17.56
N GLY A 58 -0.92 13.82 -16.88
CA GLY A 58 -1.01 13.48 -15.45
C GLY A 58 -0.78 12.01 -15.08
N ARG A 59 -0.10 11.22 -15.93
CA ARG A 59 0.22 9.82 -15.63
C ARG A 59 1.67 9.70 -15.19
N ILE A 60 1.92 8.96 -14.13
CA ILE A 60 3.25 8.69 -13.60
C ILE A 60 3.48 7.18 -13.63
N GLU A 61 4.67 6.76 -14.06
CA GLU A 61 5.04 5.35 -14.13
C GLU A 61 5.22 4.75 -12.72
N HIS A 62 4.44 3.70 -12.44
CA HIS A 62 4.63 2.80 -11.31
C HIS A 62 5.43 1.58 -11.79
N GLY A 63 6.54 1.25 -11.11
CA GLY A 63 7.49 0.23 -11.55
C GLY A 63 6.88 -1.14 -11.89
N TRP A 64 5.78 -1.55 -11.26
CA TRP A 64 5.09 -2.82 -11.56
C TRP A 64 3.73 -2.70 -12.22
N PHE A 65 3.08 -1.54 -12.15
CA PHE A 65 1.69 -1.36 -12.60
C PHE A 65 1.60 -0.47 -13.85
N GLY A 66 2.74 0.00 -14.35
CA GLY A 66 2.84 0.85 -15.53
C GLY A 66 2.41 2.28 -15.22
N TRP A 67 2.01 3.01 -16.25
CA TRP A 67 1.55 4.39 -16.14
C TRP A 67 0.19 4.48 -15.44
N LEU A 68 0.12 5.18 -14.32
CA LEU A 68 -1.11 5.35 -13.54
C LEU A 68 -1.48 6.83 -13.47
N ASP A 69 -2.76 7.15 -13.65
CA ASP A 69 -3.30 8.46 -13.33
C ASP A 69 -3.53 8.62 -11.81
N ALA A 70 -3.91 9.83 -11.37
CA ALA A 70 -4.13 10.13 -9.95
C ALA A 70 -5.17 9.22 -9.28
N ARG A 71 -6.25 8.84 -9.99
CA ARG A 71 -7.27 7.93 -9.48
C ARG A 71 -6.69 6.52 -9.30
N GLU A 72 -6.01 6.03 -10.32
CA GLU A 72 -5.39 4.71 -10.31
C GLU A 72 -4.33 4.59 -9.19
N TRP A 73 -3.58 5.66 -8.91
CA TRP A 73 -2.66 5.73 -7.77
C TRP A 73 -3.38 5.64 -6.41
N LEU A 74 -4.50 6.34 -6.24
CA LEU A 74 -5.30 6.26 -5.01
C LEU A 74 -5.93 4.88 -4.82
N GLU A 75 -6.46 4.29 -5.89
CA GLU A 75 -7.00 2.93 -5.89
C GLU A 75 -5.92 1.89 -5.54
N LEU A 76 -4.72 2.04 -6.13
CA LEU A 76 -3.56 1.19 -5.83
C LEU A 76 -3.15 1.30 -4.36
N ALA A 77 -3.02 2.53 -3.82
CA ALA A 77 -2.68 2.74 -2.41
C ALA A 77 -3.67 2.03 -1.49
N GLY A 78 -4.98 2.22 -1.70
CA GLY A 78 -6.02 1.57 -0.90
C GLY A 78 -5.98 0.03 -0.99
N MET A 79 -5.74 -0.51 -2.18
CA MET A 79 -5.57 -1.95 -2.38
C MET A 79 -4.33 -2.49 -1.66
N HIS A 80 -3.21 -1.77 -1.71
CA HIS A 80 -1.95 -2.18 -1.08
C HIS A 80 -2.04 -2.18 0.45
N PHE A 81 -2.72 -1.18 1.04
CA PHE A 81 -3.00 -1.17 2.48
C PHE A 81 -3.82 -2.38 2.94
N ARG A 82 -4.90 -2.72 2.22
CA ARG A 82 -5.71 -3.90 2.56
C ARG A 82 -4.91 -5.20 2.51
N HIS A 83 -3.98 -5.30 1.55
CA HIS A 83 -3.07 -6.44 1.43
C HIS A 83 -2.15 -6.56 2.66
N HIS A 84 -1.47 -5.48 3.05
CA HIS A 84 -0.56 -5.53 4.20
C HIS A 84 -1.28 -5.71 5.54
N LEU A 85 -2.48 -5.13 5.71
CA LEU A 85 -3.29 -5.39 6.90
C LEU A 85 -3.69 -6.86 7.04
N ARG A 86 -3.88 -7.59 5.92
CA ARG A 86 -4.10 -9.04 5.98
C ARG A 86 -2.83 -9.77 6.41
N GLN A 87 -1.67 -9.45 5.83
CA GLN A 87 -0.39 -10.04 6.23
C GLN A 87 -0.08 -9.80 7.71
N GLN A 88 -0.32 -8.58 8.20
CA GLN A 88 -0.15 -8.25 9.61
C GLN A 88 -1.05 -9.13 10.50
N ARG A 89 -2.35 -9.25 10.18
CA ARG A 89 -3.26 -10.12 10.95
C ARG A 89 -2.81 -11.59 10.96
N GLU A 90 -2.30 -12.10 9.84
CA GLU A 90 -1.75 -13.47 9.78
C GLU A 90 -0.55 -13.63 10.72
N LEU A 91 0.35 -12.65 10.77
CA LEU A 91 1.51 -12.65 11.67
C LEU A 91 1.08 -12.55 13.13
N GLU A 92 0.14 -11.68 13.46
CA GLU A 92 -0.42 -11.54 14.81
C GLU A 92 -1.06 -12.84 15.30
N GLN A 93 -1.82 -13.52 14.44
CA GLN A 93 -2.42 -14.82 14.74
C GLN A 93 -1.37 -15.91 14.94
N PHE A 94 -0.31 -15.91 14.13
CA PHE A 94 0.80 -16.85 14.25
C PHE A 94 1.53 -16.67 15.59
N LEU A 95 1.93 -15.44 15.92
CA LEU A 95 2.62 -15.11 17.17
C LEU A 95 1.76 -15.39 18.41
N SER A 96 0.45 -15.13 18.32
CA SER A 96 -0.49 -15.45 19.42
C SER A 96 -0.62 -16.95 19.68
N LYS A 97 -0.47 -17.79 18.64
CA LYS A 97 -0.50 -19.25 18.78
C LYS A 97 0.82 -19.81 19.33
N GLU A 98 1.95 -19.24 18.93
CA GLU A 98 3.27 -19.63 19.46
C GLU A 98 3.46 -19.25 20.93
N GLY A 99 2.87 -18.13 21.39
CA GLY A 99 2.88 -17.73 22.80
C GLY A 99 1.95 -18.53 23.72
N SER A 100 1.21 -19.50 23.18
CA SER A 100 0.25 -20.36 23.92
C SER A 100 0.72 -21.84 24.01
N LEU A 101 1.94 -22.13 23.57
CA LEU A 101 2.64 -23.42 23.74
C LEU A 101 3.74 -23.28 24.79
#